data_AF-A0AAN1VR52-F1
#
_entry.id   AF-A0AAN1VR52-F1
#
_cell.length_a   1.000
_cell.length_b   1.000
_cell.length_c   1.000
_cell.angle_alpha   90.00
_cell.angle_beta   90.00
_cell.angle_gamma   90.00
#
_symmetry.space_group_name_H-M   'P 1'
#
loop_
_entity.id
_entity.type
_entity.pdbx_description
1 polymer ?
#
loop_
_entity_poly.entity_id
_entity_poly.type
_entity_poly.pdbx_seq_one_letter_code
_entity_poly.pdbx_strand_id
1 'polypeptide(L)'
;MNIILIGFMGAGKTTIGRLLAEKLHTEQHDFDKIIVEQIGMSIADYFASYGSESFREIETKVLEQSLTLDGIISTGGGIVMKKENQHFLQGHPNVIYLKADLDELVHRVVLDKRNVRPLASSKSIDEIREVYLPRISLYEKSANLVIDTTTKKPEDIVQEILDKVEVFQ
;
A
#
# COMPACT_ATOMS: atom_id res chain seq x y z
N MET A 1 -3.78 4.21 -18.01
CA MET A 1 -4.13 3.04 -17.20
C MET A 1 -3.19 2.96 -16.01
N ASN A 2 -3.71 2.60 -14.84
CA ASN A 2 -2.95 2.46 -13.59
C ASN A 2 -3.25 1.14 -12.86
N ILE A 3 -2.29 0.72 -12.04
CA ILE A 3 -2.38 -0.42 -11.14
C ILE A 3 -2.22 0.10 -9.72
N ILE A 4 -3.17 -0.22 -8.84
CA ILE A 4 -3.15 0.23 -7.43
C ILE A 4 -2.72 -0.94 -6.56
N LEU A 5 -1.61 -0.77 -5.85
CA LEU A 5 -1.11 -1.75 -4.88
C LEU A 5 -1.59 -1.38 -3.48
N ILE A 6 -2.36 -2.29 -2.87
CA ILE A 6 -2.81 -2.20 -1.47
C ILE A 6 -2.22 -3.34 -0.64
N GLY A 7 -2.22 -3.18 0.68
CA GLY A 7 -1.76 -4.19 1.61
C GLY A 7 -1.02 -3.61 2.79
N PHE A 8 -0.72 -4.45 3.77
CA PHE A 8 -0.11 -4.00 5.02
C PHE A 8 1.31 -3.47 4.83
N MET A 9 1.83 -2.72 5.81
CA MET A 9 3.24 -2.35 5.79
C MET A 9 4.13 -3.60 5.79
N GLY A 10 5.25 -3.58 5.07
CA GLY A 10 6.07 -4.79 4.88
C GLY A 10 5.59 -5.73 3.76
N ALA A 11 4.40 -5.52 3.19
CA ALA A 11 3.89 -6.35 2.08
C ALA A 11 4.64 -6.16 0.74
N GLY A 12 5.67 -5.31 0.69
CA GLY A 12 6.51 -5.13 -0.51
C GLY A 12 5.98 -4.14 -1.54
N LYS A 13 4.90 -3.39 -1.28
CA LYS A 13 4.28 -2.43 -2.22
C LYS A 13 5.28 -1.53 -2.96
N THR A 14 6.18 -0.87 -2.23
CA THR A 14 7.19 0.02 -2.86
C THR A 14 8.13 -0.75 -3.78
N THR A 15 8.60 -1.94 -3.36
CA THR A 15 9.49 -2.79 -4.16
C THR A 15 8.80 -3.34 -5.41
N ILE A 16 7.62 -3.94 -5.24
CA ILE A 16 6.82 -4.50 -6.34
C ILE A 16 6.37 -3.40 -7.29
N GLY A 17 5.96 -2.24 -6.76
CA GLY A 17 5.53 -1.11 -7.56
C GLY A 17 6.65 -0.58 -8.45
N ARG A 18 7.87 -0.49 -7.93
CA ARG A 18 9.05 -0.08 -8.71
C ARG A 18 9.35 -1.07 -9.83
N LEU A 19 9.36 -2.36 -9.53
CA LEU A 19 9.66 -3.40 -10.52
C LEU A 19 8.57 -3.50 -11.60
N LEU A 20 7.29 -3.33 -11.24
CA LEU A 20 6.20 -3.23 -12.21
C LEU A 20 6.35 -2.00 -13.10
N ALA A 21 6.67 -0.84 -12.52
CA ALA A 21 6.88 0.40 -13.26
C ALA A 21 8.03 0.27 -14.26
N GLU A 22 9.15 -0.33 -13.84
CA GLU A 22 10.30 -0.64 -14.71
C GLU A 22 9.91 -1.58 -15.86
N LYS A 23 9.18 -2.68 -15.58
CA LYS A 23 8.77 -3.65 -16.60
C LYS A 23 7.73 -3.11 -17.58
N LEU A 24 6.85 -2.23 -17.12
CA LEU A 24 5.77 -1.65 -17.92
C LEU A 24 6.15 -0.30 -18.54
N HIS A 25 7.39 0.16 -18.35
CA HIS A 25 7.88 1.45 -18.84
C HIS A 25 6.95 2.62 -18.43
N THR A 26 6.54 2.62 -17.16
CA THR A 26 5.63 3.63 -16.60
C THR A 26 6.18 4.17 -15.27
N GLU A 27 5.50 5.14 -14.68
CA GLU A 27 5.91 5.76 -13.42
C GLU A 27 5.39 4.99 -12.20
N GLN A 28 6.07 5.15 -11.07
CA GLN A 28 5.57 4.72 -9.77
C GLN A 28 5.23 5.94 -8.92
N HIS A 29 3.99 5.99 -8.46
CA HIS A 29 3.47 7.01 -7.53
C HIS A 29 3.43 6.43 -6.12
N ASP A 30 4.34 6.87 -5.25
CA ASP A 30 4.36 6.47 -3.83
C ASP A 30 3.51 7.44 -3.00
N PHE A 31 2.38 6.96 -2.46
CA PHE A 31 1.45 7.79 -1.69
C PHE A 31 2.09 8.42 -0.47
N ASP A 32 2.98 7.71 0.22
CA ASP A 32 3.61 8.26 1.42
C ASP A 32 4.46 9.49 1.02
N LYS A 33 5.06 9.50 -0.18
CA LYS A 33 5.79 10.68 -0.71
C LYS A 33 4.86 11.81 -1.14
N ILE A 34 3.82 11.50 -1.92
CA ILE A 34 2.84 12.50 -2.39
C ILE A 34 2.20 13.22 -1.19
N ILE A 35 1.82 12.46 -0.15
CA ILE A 35 1.25 13.02 1.06
C ILE A 35 2.27 13.92 1.78
N VAL A 36 3.54 13.50 1.92
CA VAL A 36 4.60 14.33 2.55
C VAL A 36 4.81 15.65 1.79
N GLU A 37 4.85 15.60 0.46
CA GLU A 37 4.96 16.79 -0.38
C GLU A 37 3.76 17.74 -0.18
N GLN A 38 2.55 17.20 -0.07
CA GLN A 38 1.33 17.98 0.12
C GLN A 38 1.22 18.61 1.53
N ILE A 39 1.60 17.88 2.59
CA ILE A 39 1.50 18.37 3.97
C ILE A 39 2.72 19.18 4.43
N GLY A 40 3.82 19.13 3.68
CA GLY A 40 5.05 19.88 3.96
C GLY A 40 5.81 19.43 5.21
N MET A 41 5.51 18.24 5.74
CA MET A 41 6.14 17.66 6.94
C MET A 41 6.12 16.14 6.89
N SER A 42 6.81 15.48 7.82
CA SER A 42 6.76 14.02 7.90
C SER A 42 5.36 13.55 8.32
N ILE A 43 4.97 12.36 7.86
CA ILE A 43 3.71 11.72 8.29
C ILE A 43 3.68 11.57 9.82
N ALA A 44 4.82 11.25 10.46
CA ALA A 44 4.89 11.10 11.91
C ALA A 44 4.59 12.41 12.64
N ASP A 45 5.18 13.52 12.20
CA ASP A 45 4.93 14.84 12.80
C ASP A 45 3.49 15.29 12.59
N TYR A 46 2.93 14.98 11.41
CA TYR A 46 1.53 15.25 11.12
C TYR A 46 0.60 14.47 12.05
N PHE A 47 0.83 13.17 12.25
CA PHE A 47 0.06 12.37 13.20
C PHE A 47 0.17 12.89 14.63
N ALA A 48 1.36 13.31 15.06
CA ALA A 48 1.58 13.87 16.40
C ALA A 48 0.84 15.21 16.61
N SER A 49 0.75 16.03 15.55
CA SER A 49 0.18 17.37 15.62
C SER A 49 -1.34 17.40 15.41
N TYR A 50 -1.85 16.58 14.49
CA TYR A 50 -3.23 16.64 14.00
C TYR A 50 -4.02 15.34 14.20
N GLY A 51 -3.36 14.26 14.61
CA GLY A 51 -4.00 12.97 14.83
C GLY A 51 -4.25 12.16 13.56
N SER A 52 -4.61 10.90 13.76
CA SER A 52 -4.77 9.93 12.69
C SER A 52 -6.02 10.17 11.84
N GLU A 53 -7.09 10.72 12.43
CA GLU A 53 -8.34 10.98 11.72
C GLU A 53 -8.15 12.06 10.64
N SER A 54 -7.53 13.19 10.98
CA SER A 54 -7.19 14.24 10.01
C SER A 54 -6.24 13.75 8.92
N PHE A 55 -5.34 12.82 9.24
CA PHE A 55 -4.51 12.18 8.22
C PHE A 55 -5.34 11.36 7.24
N ARG A 56 -6.38 10.66 7.70
CA ARG A 56 -7.25 9.88 6.81
C ARG A 56 -8.01 10.75 5.82
N GLU A 57 -8.40 11.96 6.20
CA GLU A 57 -9.03 12.91 5.28
C GLU A 57 -8.08 13.33 4.14
N ILE A 58 -6.79 13.49 4.44
CA ILE A 58 -5.76 13.78 3.42
C ILE A 58 -5.53 12.55 2.54
N GLU A 59 -5.41 11.37 3.15
CA GLU A 59 -5.23 10.09 2.44
C GLU A 59 -6.37 9.84 1.43
N THR A 60 -7.62 10.15 1.80
CA THR A 60 -8.77 10.08 0.89
C THR A 60 -8.63 11.02 -0.30
N LYS A 61 -8.28 12.29 -0.06
CA LYS A 61 -8.13 13.29 -1.14
C LYS A 61 -7.00 12.92 -2.11
N VAL A 62 -5.88 12.45 -1.57
CA VAL A 62 -4.76 11.97 -2.40
C VAL A 62 -5.16 10.74 -3.20
N LEU A 63 -5.95 9.83 -2.61
CA LEU A 63 -6.48 8.69 -3.35
C LEU A 63 -7.29 9.14 -4.55
N GLU A 64 -8.30 9.98 -4.34
CA GLU A 64 -9.17 10.51 -5.38
C GLU A 64 -8.38 11.15 -6.53
N GLN A 65 -7.42 12.02 -6.20
CA GLN A 65 -6.56 12.69 -7.18
C GLN A 65 -5.65 11.71 -7.93
N SER A 66 -5.21 10.63 -7.28
CA SER A 66 -4.30 9.66 -7.88
C SER A 66 -4.99 8.70 -8.83
N LEU A 67 -6.32 8.52 -8.74
CA LEU A 67 -7.07 7.61 -9.62
C LEU A 67 -6.95 7.99 -11.11
N THR A 68 -6.67 9.26 -11.41
CA THR A 68 -6.49 9.75 -12.78
C THR A 68 -5.05 9.68 -13.29
N LEU A 69 -4.08 9.34 -12.43
CA LEU A 69 -2.68 9.19 -12.82
C LEU A 69 -2.46 7.88 -13.54
N ASP A 70 -1.60 7.87 -14.56
CA ASP A 70 -1.12 6.65 -15.19
C ASP A 70 0.04 6.04 -14.39
N GLY A 71 0.18 4.71 -14.45
CA GLY A 71 1.28 3.98 -13.84
C GLY A 71 0.95 3.22 -12.56
N ILE A 72 1.95 3.00 -11.71
CA ILE A 72 1.82 2.13 -10.53
C ILE A 72 1.64 2.95 -9.26
N ILE A 73 0.49 2.84 -8.62
CA ILE A 73 0.14 3.57 -7.41
C ILE A 73 0.42 2.67 -6.20
N SER A 74 1.42 3.02 -5.41
CA SER A 74 1.76 2.33 -4.15
C SER A 74 1.15 3.05 -2.97
N THR A 75 0.11 2.47 -2.37
CA THR A 75 -0.67 3.13 -1.29
C THR A 75 -0.06 2.93 0.11
N GLY A 76 -0.53 3.73 1.08
CA GLY A 76 -0.26 3.51 2.50
C GLY A 76 -1.03 2.31 3.07
N GLY A 77 -0.50 1.65 4.10
CA GLY A 77 -1.17 0.50 4.74
C GLY A 77 -2.46 0.86 5.51
N GLY A 78 -2.83 2.14 5.57
CA GLY A 78 -4.08 2.62 6.15
C GLY A 78 -5.17 2.91 5.12
N ILE A 79 -4.89 2.76 3.81
CA ILE A 79 -5.76 3.24 2.74
C ILE A 79 -7.20 2.69 2.83
N VAL A 80 -7.35 1.44 3.28
CA VAL A 80 -8.66 0.76 3.41
C VAL A 80 -9.44 1.13 4.67
N MET A 81 -8.94 2.02 5.54
CA MET A 81 -9.57 2.32 6.83
C MET A 81 -10.84 3.18 6.70
N LYS A 82 -10.95 4.00 5.64
CA LYS A 82 -12.15 4.79 5.34
C LYS A 82 -13.01 4.03 4.33
N LYS A 83 -14.33 3.98 4.57
CA LYS A 83 -15.30 3.37 3.64
C LYS A 83 -15.30 4.02 2.26
N GLU A 84 -15.08 5.33 2.21
CA GLU A 84 -14.96 6.08 0.98
C GLU A 84 -13.80 5.57 0.11
N ASN A 85 -12.62 5.37 0.71
CA ASN A 85 -11.48 4.78 -0.01
C ASN A 85 -11.78 3.36 -0.48
N GLN A 86 -12.47 2.55 0.33
CA GLN A 86 -12.89 1.21 -0.10
C GLN A 86 -13.80 1.30 -1.34
N HIS A 87 -14.72 2.27 -1.39
CA HIS A 87 -15.59 2.48 -2.55
C HIS A 87 -14.80 2.87 -3.80
N PHE A 88 -13.86 3.81 -3.67
CA PHE A 88 -12.96 4.19 -4.78
C PHE A 88 -12.15 3.00 -5.29
N LEU A 89 -11.57 2.20 -4.38
CA LEU A 89 -10.80 1.01 -4.74
C LEU A 89 -11.68 -0.04 -5.43
N GLN A 90 -12.88 -0.32 -4.90
CA GLN A 90 -13.81 -1.30 -5.49
C GLN A 90 -14.29 -0.90 -6.88
N GLY A 91 -14.43 0.40 -7.15
CA GLY A 91 -14.81 0.91 -8.47
C GLY A 91 -13.66 0.89 -9.49
N HIS A 92 -12.44 0.62 -9.05
CA HIS A 92 -11.25 0.65 -9.89
C HIS A 92 -10.91 -0.76 -10.41
N PRO A 93 -10.54 -0.94 -11.69
CA PRO A 93 -10.38 -2.28 -12.27
C PRO A 93 -9.12 -3.04 -11.82
N ASN A 94 -8.04 -2.33 -11.50
CA ASN A 94 -6.72 -2.94 -11.25
C ASN A 94 -6.21 -2.71 -9.82
N VAL A 95 -7.01 -3.05 -8.81
CA VAL A 95 -6.57 -3.02 -7.41
C VAL A 95 -6.03 -4.38 -6.99
N ILE A 96 -4.75 -4.41 -6.65
CA ILE A 96 -4.01 -5.61 -6.29
C ILE A 96 -3.66 -5.56 -4.80
N TYR A 97 -4.17 -6.53 -4.04
CA TYR A 97 -3.78 -6.74 -2.66
C TYR A 97 -2.55 -7.65 -2.59
N LEU A 98 -1.44 -7.09 -2.11
CA LEU A 98 -0.26 -7.85 -1.71
C LEU A 98 -0.47 -8.39 -0.29
N LYS A 99 -0.89 -9.65 -0.20
CA LYS A 99 -1.12 -10.38 1.05
C LYS A 99 0.19 -10.98 1.54
N ALA A 100 0.40 -10.99 2.85
CA ALA A 100 1.47 -11.75 3.48
C ALA A 100 1.03 -12.16 4.88
N ASP A 101 1.60 -13.24 5.38
CA ASP A 101 1.39 -13.66 6.76
C ASP A 101 2.04 -12.68 7.75
N LEU A 102 1.44 -12.58 8.93
CA LEU A 102 1.87 -11.63 9.96
C LEU A 102 3.34 -11.80 10.33
N ASP A 103 3.82 -13.03 10.46
CA ASP A 103 5.19 -13.32 10.87
C ASP A 103 6.20 -12.78 9.83
N GLU A 104 5.89 -12.93 8.54
CA GLU A 104 6.70 -12.38 7.46
C GLU A 104 6.63 -10.85 7.41
N LEU A 105 5.44 -10.27 7.61
CA LEU A 105 5.26 -8.81 7.69
C LEU A 105 6.10 -8.21 8.83
N VAL A 106 6.04 -8.81 10.02
CA VAL A 106 6.82 -8.39 11.19
C VAL A 106 8.31 -8.52 10.88
N HIS A 107 8.74 -9.66 10.35
CA HIS A 107 10.14 -9.89 9.98
C HIS A 107 10.66 -8.82 9.01
N ARG A 108 9.90 -8.51 7.94
CA ARG A 108 10.26 -7.47 6.96
C ARG A 108 10.30 -6.07 7.57
N VAL A 109 9.34 -5.73 8.43
CA VAL A 109 9.28 -4.41 9.08
C VAL A 109 10.44 -4.21 10.05
N VAL A 110 10.81 -5.22 10.83
CA VAL A 110 11.94 -5.16 11.77
C VAL A 110 13.28 -5.04 11.04
N LEU A 111 13.43 -5.71 9.89
CA LEU A 111 14.65 -5.67 9.09
C LEU A 111 14.80 -4.41 8.22
N ASP A 112 13.71 -3.66 7.96
CA ASP A 112 13.76 -2.43 7.17
C ASP A 112 14.37 -1.26 7.96
N LYS A 113 15.70 -1.28 8.08
CA LYS A 113 16.49 -0.22 8.71
C LYS A 113 16.53 1.09 7.91
N ARG A 114 16.04 1.11 6.66
CA ARG A 114 16.13 2.28 5.76
C ARG A 114 14.84 3.10 5.75
N ASN A 115 13.68 2.45 5.89
CA ASN A 115 12.39 3.11 6.04
C ASN A 115 11.80 2.80 7.42
N VAL A 116 12.43 3.34 8.46
CA VAL A 116 11.92 3.23 9.84
C VAL A 116 10.52 3.84 9.87
N ARG A 117 9.49 2.99 9.82
CA ARG A 117 8.09 3.40 9.95
C ARG A 117 7.84 3.67 11.44
N PRO A 118 7.68 4.94 11.88
CA PRO A 118 7.64 5.27 13.30
C PRO A 118 6.48 4.59 14.04
N LEU A 119 5.40 4.29 13.31
CA LEU A 119 4.24 3.55 13.80
C LEU A 119 4.44 2.05 14.02
N ALA A 120 5.58 1.47 13.66
CA ALA A 120 5.82 0.02 13.76
C ALA A 120 7.15 -0.36 14.40
N SER A 121 8.17 0.49 14.31
CA SER A 121 9.47 0.26 14.96
C SER A 121 9.40 0.29 16.50
N SER A 122 8.37 0.90 17.08
CA SER A 122 8.13 0.96 18.52
C SER A 122 7.06 -0.02 19.02
N LYS A 123 6.48 -0.83 18.13
CA LYS A 123 5.34 -1.70 18.45
C LYS A 123 5.79 -3.14 18.64
N SER A 124 5.21 -3.79 19.65
CA SER A 124 5.24 -5.23 19.84
C SER A 124 4.54 -5.98 18.70
N ILE A 125 4.84 -7.27 18.56
CA ILE A 125 4.18 -8.15 17.59
C ILE A 125 2.67 -8.16 17.80
N ASP A 126 2.21 -8.14 19.05
CA ASP A 126 0.78 -8.14 19.39
C ASP A 126 0.10 -6.84 18.96
N GLU A 127 0.72 -5.68 19.16
CA GLU A 127 0.18 -4.40 18.66
C GLU A 127 0.15 -4.35 17.12
N ILE A 128 1.11 -4.99 16.44
CA ILE A 128 1.07 -5.11 14.97
C ILE A 128 -0.08 -6.03 14.57
N ARG A 129 -0.28 -7.17 15.27
CA ARG A 129 -1.38 -8.11 15.05
C ARG A 129 -2.73 -7.42 15.19
N GLU A 130 -2.94 -6.66 16.26
CA GLU A 130 -4.18 -5.94 16.54
C GLU A 130 -4.53 -4.94 15.43
N VAL A 131 -3.52 -4.32 14.81
CA VAL A 131 -3.72 -3.40 13.68
C VAL A 131 -3.91 -4.15 12.36
N TYR A 132 -3.27 -5.31 12.18
CA TYR A 132 -3.33 -6.09 10.95
C TYR A 132 -4.64 -6.85 10.77
N LEU A 133 -5.06 -7.63 11.78
CA LEU A 133 -6.23 -8.52 11.72
C LEU A 133 -7.51 -7.84 11.20
N PRO A 134 -7.95 -6.68 11.73
CA PRO A 134 -9.18 -6.04 11.24
C PRO A 134 -9.07 -5.57 9.78
N ARG A 135 -7.86 -5.33 9.26
CA ARG A 135 -7.65 -4.84 7.89
C ARG A 135 -7.68 -5.93 6.84
N ILE A 136 -7.46 -7.20 7.20
CA ILE A 136 -7.41 -8.33 6.24
C ILE A 136 -8.69 -8.35 5.38
N SER A 137 -9.84 -8.37 6.04
CA SER A 137 -11.14 -8.41 5.34
C SER A 137 -11.42 -7.15 4.53
N LEU A 138 -10.84 -6.01 4.92
CA LEU A 138 -10.98 -4.75 4.19
C LEU A 138 -10.13 -4.74 2.91
N TYR A 139 -8.90 -5.26 2.97
CA TYR A 139 -8.07 -5.46 1.78
C TYR A 139 -8.72 -6.42 0.80
N GLU A 140 -9.17 -7.58 1.27
CA GLU A 140 -9.79 -8.62 0.44
C GLU A 140 -11.06 -8.11 -0.26
N LYS A 141 -11.86 -7.28 0.42
CA LYS A 141 -13.05 -6.65 -0.17
C LYS A 141 -12.76 -5.49 -1.11
N SER A 142 -11.57 -4.88 -1.02
CA SER A 142 -11.21 -3.69 -1.80
C SER A 142 -10.38 -4.01 -3.05
N ALA A 143 -9.91 -5.25 -3.18
CA ALA A 143 -9.05 -5.66 -4.30
C ALA A 143 -9.81 -6.50 -5.33
N ASN A 144 -9.40 -6.37 -6.59
CA ASN A 144 -9.82 -7.23 -7.69
C ASN A 144 -8.95 -8.48 -7.78
N LEU A 145 -7.68 -8.37 -7.36
CA LEU A 145 -6.70 -9.45 -7.38
C LEU A 145 -5.97 -9.53 -6.04
N VAL A 146 -5.83 -10.74 -5.50
CA VAL A 146 -5.04 -11.00 -4.29
C VAL A 146 -3.82 -11.83 -4.66
N ILE A 147 -2.64 -11.35 -4.28
CA ILE A 147 -1.36 -12.03 -4.49
C ILE A 147 -0.71 -12.30 -3.12
N ASP A 148 -0.52 -13.57 -2.78
CA ASP A 148 0.25 -13.95 -1.60
C ASP A 148 1.75 -13.79 -1.88
N THR A 149 2.43 -13.05 -1.01
CA THR A 149 3.84 -12.65 -1.09
C THR A 149 4.72 -13.28 -0.01
N THR A 150 4.17 -14.13 0.87
CA THR A 150 4.81 -14.58 2.12
C THR A 150 6.18 -15.23 1.91
N THR A 151 6.39 -15.94 0.81
CA THR A 151 7.65 -16.67 0.54
C THR A 151 8.18 -16.47 -0.87
N LYS A 152 7.59 -15.54 -1.62
CA LYS A 152 7.93 -15.31 -3.03
C LYS A 152 8.98 -14.23 -3.17
N LYS A 153 9.84 -14.37 -4.20
CA LYS A 153 10.76 -13.30 -4.57
C LYS A 153 9.99 -12.17 -5.26
N PRO A 154 10.46 -10.92 -5.16
CA PRO A 154 9.82 -9.79 -5.81
C PRO A 154 9.56 -9.99 -7.31
N GLU A 155 10.48 -10.62 -8.02
CA GLU A 155 10.39 -10.87 -9.46
C GLU A 155 9.26 -11.85 -9.81
N ASP A 156 9.07 -12.89 -8.98
CA ASP A 156 8.00 -13.88 -9.15
C ASP A 156 6.62 -13.23 -8.91
N ILE A 157 6.53 -12.38 -7.89
CA ILE A 157 5.30 -11.62 -7.58
C ILE A 157 4.93 -10.69 -8.74
N VAL A 158 5.92 -9.97 -9.27
CA VAL A 158 5.73 -9.07 -10.43
C VAL A 158 5.26 -9.86 -11.64
N GLN A 159 5.87 -11.01 -11.93
CA GLN A 159 5.45 -11.84 -13.06
C GLN A 159 4.02 -12.36 -12.87
N GLU A 160 3.68 -12.85 -11.69
CA GLU A 160 2.32 -13.33 -11.40
C GLU A 160 1.27 -12.21 -11.54
N ILE A 161 1.62 -10.98 -11.18
CA ILE A 161 0.76 -9.82 -11.42
C ILE A 161 0.56 -9.64 -12.93
N LEU A 162 1.64 -9.53 -13.70
CA LEU A 162 1.60 -9.30 -15.16
C LEU A 162 0.84 -10.38 -15.91
N ASP A 163 0.89 -11.63 -15.45
CA ASP A 163 0.16 -12.75 -16.07
C ASP A 163 -1.35 -12.68 -15.82
N LYS A 164 -1.78 -11.97 -14.77
CA LYS A 164 -3.19 -11.92 -14.32
C LYS A 164 -3.90 -10.60 -14.60
N VAL A 165 -3.15 -9.51 -14.74
CA VAL A 165 -3.72 -8.23 -15.17
C VAL A 165 -3.68 -8.16 -16.70
N GLU A 166 -4.80 -7.76 -17.32
CA GLU A 166 -4.84 -7.47 -18.75
C GLU A 166 -4.10 -6.15 -19.01
N VAL A 167 -2.77 -6.23 -19.16
CA VAL A 167 -1.93 -5.04 -19.35
C VAL A 167 -1.67 -4.84 -20.84
N PHE A 168 -2.06 -3.68 -21.37
CA PHE A 168 -1.76 -3.16 -22.70
C PHE A 168 -1.85 -4.22 -23.84
N GLN A 169 -3.06 -4.46 -24.36
CA GLN A 169 -3.22 -4.88 -25.75
C GLN A 169 -3.36 -3.65 -26.65
#